data_AF-A0A1V6EE96-F1
#
_entry.id   AF-A0A1V6EE96-F1
#
_cell.length_a   1.000
_cell.length_b   1.000
_cell.length_c   1.000
_cell.angle_alpha   90.00
_cell.angle_beta   90.00
_cell.angle_gamma   90.00
#
_symmetry.space_group_name_H-M   'P 1'
#
loop_
_entity.id
_entity.type
_entity.pdbx_description
1 polymer ?
#
loop_
_entity_poly.entity_id
_entity_poly.type
_entity_poly.pdbx_seq_one_letter_code
_entity_poly.pdbx_strand_id
1 'polypeptide(L)' 'MRTHTVGRVSMDMITVDLAPLQRAGVEAGFGSEVTLWGRSSQGTLLPIDDVAHVAGTVGYELMCALAPRVPVVMAA' A
#
# COMPACT_ATOMS: atom_id res chain seq x y z
N MET A 1 -5.12 -4.75 -8.55
CA MET A 1 -6.47 -4.42 -8.02
C MET A 1 -6.32 -3.58 -6.76
N ARG A 2 -7.16 -2.56 -6.53
CA ARG A 2 -7.10 -1.70 -5.33
C ARG A 2 -8.04 -2.23 -4.24
N THR A 3 -7.62 -2.15 -2.99
CA THR A 3 -8.47 -2.36 -1.81
C THR A 3 -8.24 -1.26 -0.77
N HIS A 4 -8.82 -1.38 0.41
CA HIS A 4 -8.80 -0.40 1.49
C HIS A 4 -8.39 -1.04 2.82
N THR A 5 -7.92 -0.21 3.75
CA THR A 5 -7.65 -0.62 5.12
C THR A 5 -8.95 -0.78 5.91
N VAL A 6 -8.97 -1.71 6.85
CA VAL A 6 -10.10 -1.94 7.76
C VAL A 6 -9.63 -1.92 9.21
N GLY A 7 -10.44 -1.36 10.09
CA GLY A 7 -10.08 -1.17 11.50
C GLY A 7 -9.03 -0.08 11.70
N ARG A 8 -8.28 -0.18 12.80
CA ARG A 8 -7.23 0.79 13.16
C ARG A 8 -5.87 0.34 12.66
N VAL A 9 -5.04 1.29 12.27
CA VAL A 9 -3.61 1.07 12.02
C VAL A 9 -2.92 0.76 13.35
N SER A 10 -2.15 -0.33 13.40
CA SER A 10 -1.27 -0.66 14.52
C SER A 10 0.13 -0.08 14.29
N MET A 11 0.99 -0.09 15.31
CA MET A 11 2.35 0.47 15.21
C MET A 11 3.16 -0.12 14.04
N ASP A 12 3.00 -1.42 13.79
CA ASP A 12 3.77 -2.16 12.77
C ASP A 12 2.91 -3.00 11.83
N MET A 13 1.58 -2.91 11.93
CA MET A 13 0.66 -3.71 11.11
C MET A 13 -0.55 -2.90 10.66
N ILE A 14 -1.00 -3.19 9.44
CA ILE A 14 -2.27 -2.72 8.88
C ILE A 14 -3.10 -3.93 8.46
N THR A 15 -4.42 -3.79 8.52
CA THR A 15 -5.35 -4.80 8.01
C THR A 15 -6.04 -4.26 6.78
N VAL A 16 -6.17 -5.08 5.75
CA VAL A 16 -6.82 -4.74 4.48
C VAL A 16 -7.96 -5.70 4.18
N ASP A 17 -8.99 -5.20 3.50
CA ASP A 17 -10.10 -6.04 3.07
C ASP A 17 -9.73 -6.87 1.83
N LEU A 18 -9.76 -8.19 1.95
CA LEU A 18 -9.52 -9.12 0.84
C LEU A 18 -10.80 -9.63 0.17
N ALA A 19 -11.98 -9.34 0.74
CA ALA A 19 -13.25 -9.81 0.18
C ALA A 19 -13.51 -9.34 -1.27
N PRO A 20 -13.11 -8.13 -1.71
CA PRO A 20 -13.23 -7.72 -3.11
C PRO A 20 -12.36 -8.58 -4.04
N LEU A 21 -11.16 -8.96 -3.62
CA LEU A 21 -10.22 -9.76 -4.42
C LEU A 21 -10.74 -11.19 -4.57
N GLN A 22 -11.17 -11.80 -3.46
CA GLN A 22 -11.76 -13.14 -3.46
C GLN A 22 -13.00 -13.21 -4.37
N ARG A 23 -13.89 -12.23 -4.31
CA ARG A 23 -15.06 -12.15 -5.21
C ARG A 23 -14.68 -11.99 -6.68
N ALA A 24 -13.54 -11.38 -6.97
CA ALA A 24 -13.00 -11.24 -8.32
C ALA A 24 -12.18 -12.46 -8.79
N GLY A 25 -12.11 -13.53 -7.97
CA GLY A 25 -11.32 -14.73 -8.30
C GLY A 25 -9.80 -14.50 -8.23
N VAL A 26 -9.35 -13.47 -7.52
CA VAL A 26 -7.93 -13.18 -7.31
C VAL A 26 -7.45 -13.91 -6.06
N GLU A 27 -6.53 -14.85 -6.24
CA GLU A 27 -5.83 -15.53 -5.15
C GLU A 27 -4.87 -14.57 -4.45
N ALA A 28 -5.17 -14.22 -3.20
CA ALA A 28 -4.32 -13.40 -2.34
C ALA A 28 -4.10 -14.12 -1.01
N GLY A 29 -2.84 -14.22 -0.59
CA GLY A 29 -2.46 -14.98 0.60
C GLY A 29 -1.07 -14.61 1.11
N PHE A 30 -0.47 -15.50 1.90
CA PHE A 30 0.87 -15.28 2.43
C PHE A 30 1.89 -15.14 1.30
N GLY A 31 2.75 -14.12 1.40
CA GLY A 31 3.76 -13.81 0.38
C GLY A 31 3.24 -13.04 -0.82
N SER A 32 1.94 -12.77 -0.93
CA SER A 32 1.42 -11.89 -1.98
C SER A 32 1.97 -10.47 -1.85
N GLU A 33 2.43 -9.90 -2.97
CA GLU A 33 2.89 -8.52 -3.04
C GLU A 33 1.75 -7.54 -2.73
N VAL A 34 2.05 -6.48 -1.98
CA VAL A 34 1.16 -5.35 -1.76
C VAL A 34 1.92 -4.06 -2.08
N THR A 35 1.29 -3.19 -2.86
CA THR A 35 1.82 -1.84 -3.16
C THR A 35 1.10 -0.81 -2.31
N LEU A 36 1.83 -0.10 -1.45
CA LEU A 36 1.27 0.97 -0.60
C LEU A 36 1.18 2.32 -1.32
N TRP A 37 2.12 2.59 -2.23
CA TRP A 37 2.07 3.62 -3.28
C TRP A 37 3.13 3.28 -4.33
N GLY A 38 3.00 3.83 -5.54
CA GLY A 38 3.87 3.54 -6.68
C GLY A 38 3.29 2.51 -7.63
N ARG A 39 4.14 1.91 -8.45
CA ARG A 39 3.74 0.94 -9.48
C ARG A 39 3.94 -0.48 -8.97
N SER A 40 2.89 -1.30 -9.02
CA SER A 40 2.96 -2.73 -8.69
C SER A 40 3.73 -3.50 -9.76
N SER A 41 4.18 -4.72 -9.43
CA SER A 41 4.75 -5.67 -10.40
C SER A 41 3.86 -5.92 -11.62
N GLN A 42 2.53 -5.89 -11.44
CA GLN A 42 1.54 -6.05 -12.51
C GLN A 42 1.22 -4.74 -13.27
N GLY A 43 2.03 -3.69 -13.11
CA GLY A 43 1.90 -2.43 -13.86
C GLY A 43 0.82 -1.47 -13.37
N THR A 44 0.00 -1.85 -12.38
CA THR A 44 -1.01 -0.96 -11.77
C THR A 44 -0.31 0.15 -10.99
N LEU A 45 -0.70 1.41 -11.22
CA LEU A 45 -0.17 2.56 -10.50
C LEU A 45 -1.14 2.95 -9.37
N LEU A 46 -0.60 3.10 -8.15
CA LEU A 46 -1.25 3.77 -7.02
C LEU A 46 -0.50 5.08 -6.75
N PRO A 47 -1.01 6.23 -7.21
CA PRO A 47 -0.35 7.53 -6.99
C PRO A 47 -0.17 7.81 -5.49
N ILE A 48 0.98 8.36 -5.11
CA ILE A 48 1.24 8.73 -3.72
C ILE A 48 0.29 9.83 -3.23
N ASP A 49 -0.10 10.74 -4.12
CA ASP A 49 -1.02 11.83 -3.79
C ASP A 49 -2.44 11.33 -3.47
N ASP A 50 -2.90 10.25 -4.11
CA ASP A 50 -4.17 9.61 -3.77
C ASP A 50 -4.17 9.08 -2.33
N VAL A 51 -3.02 8.53 -1.90
CA VAL A 51 -2.85 8.00 -0.53
C VAL A 51 -2.76 9.15 0.47
N ALA A 52 -1.96 10.17 0.14
CA ALA A 52 -1.80 11.35 0.98
C ALA A 52 -3.12 12.08 1.20
N HIS A 53 -3.93 12.25 0.14
CA HIS A 53 -5.24 12.89 0.24
C HIS A 53 -6.17 12.18 1.22
N VAL A 54 -6.25 10.84 1.16
CA VAL A 54 -7.06 10.04 2.09
C VAL A 54 -6.49 10.08 3.51
N ALA A 55 -5.17 10.23 3.66
CA ALA A 55 -4.49 10.39 4.94
C ALA A 55 -4.54 11.83 5.51
N GLY A 56 -5.12 12.79 4.78
CA GLY A 56 -5.21 14.19 5.21
C GLY A 56 -3.87 14.94 5.16
N THR A 57 -2.97 14.54 4.27
CA THR A 57 -1.63 15.10 4.09
C THR A 57 -1.29 15.28 2.59
N VAL A 58 -0.04 15.61 2.26
CA VAL A 58 0.50 15.77 0.91
C VAL A 58 1.55 14.70 0.61
N GLY A 59 1.74 14.35 -0.66
CA GLY A 59 2.66 13.28 -1.06
C GLY A 59 4.09 13.48 -0.55
N TYR A 60 4.55 14.73 -0.43
CA TYR A 60 5.87 15.05 0.13
C TYR A 60 6.06 14.58 1.57
N GLU A 61 5.04 14.73 2.43
CA GLU A 61 5.14 14.25 3.81
C GLU A 61 5.27 12.73 3.86
N LEU A 62 4.54 11.99 3.02
CA LEU A 62 4.70 10.54 2.92
C LEU A 62 6.10 10.13 2.44
N MET A 63 6.68 10.86 1.48
CA MET A 63 8.05 10.61 1.01
C MET A 63 9.10 10.86 2.10
N CYS A 64 8.94 11.94 2.86
CA CYS A 64 9.91 12.33 3.90
C CYS A 64 9.70 11.61 5.24
N ALA A 65 8.51 11.08 5.51
CA ALA A 65 8.18 10.38 6.76
C ALA A 65 8.52 8.88 6.74
N LEU A 66 9.24 8.39 5.72
CA LEU A 66 9.70 7.01 5.69
C LEU A 66 10.60 6.74 6.90
N ALA A 67 10.14 5.86 7.81
CA ALA A 67 10.89 5.55 9.02
C ALA A 67 12.23 4.87 8.69
N PRO A 68 13.32 5.14 9.43
CA PRO A 68 14.65 4.56 9.16
C PRO A 68 14.71 3.02 9.13
N ARG A 69 13.74 2.35 9.76
CA ARG A 69 13.61 0.89 9.79
C ARG A 69 13.14 0.28 8.47
N VAL A 70 12.60 1.06 7.53
CA VAL A 70 12.12 0.56 6.24
C VAL A 70 13.31 0.44 5.28
N PRO A 71 13.67 -0.77 4.82
CA PRO A 71 14.76 -0.93 3.87
C PRO A 71 14.47 -0.21 2.55
N VAL A 72 15.47 0.52 2.04
CA VAL A 72 15.42 1.15 0.72
C VAL A 72 16.36 0.39 -0.21
N VAL A 73 15.82 -0.06 -1.34
CA VAL A 73 16.57 -0.80 -2.36
C VAL A 73 16.57 0.03 -3.64
N MET A 74 17.74 0.24 -4.22
CA MET A 74 17.87 0.94 -5.50
C MET A 74 17.66 -0.04 -6.65
N ALA A 75 16.87 0.35 -7.65
CA ALA A 75 16.84 -0.37 -8.92
C ALA A 75 18.22 -0.25 -9.58
N ALA A 76 18.71 -1.37 -10.12
CA ALA A 76 19.97 -1.42 -10.88
C ALA A 76 19.85 -0.76 -12.25
#